data_AF-E1F5X3-F1
#
_entry.id   AF-E1F5X3-F1
#
_cell.length_a   1.000
_cell.length_b   1.000
_cell.length_c   1.000
_cell.angle_alpha   90.00
_cell.angle_beta   90.00
_cell.angle_gamma   90.00
#
_symmetry.space_group_name_H-M   'P 1'
#
loop_
_entity.id
_entity.type
_entity.pdbx_description
1 polymer ?
#
loop_
_entity_poly.entity_id
_entity_poly.type
_entity_poly.pdbx_seq_one_letter_code
_entity_poly.pdbx_strand_id
1 'polypeptide(L)'
;MLIGLLLVCVVVRIHCTSELDKANHKTCTRVASVVDECPIENCQTCSGDKRTCEACKPGFVANGDNTVCSPAPDECPIENCQTCSGDKRTCEACKPGFVANGDNTVCSPAPDECPIENCQTCSGDKRTCEACRSGYFLTPEKNDCLISCPGGSYATGRTCTPCHSTCSSCSDATENSCTTCYPGSVLSRNGGKATGACIPECTGGYAENCEATRCTAVVGGSKYCSKCRTGYAPVDGICVSTASRAPAGCTPGDGVCDACTGTYFLQSGGCYNAGTFPGNTSCIVASGDGKCATCANGQDANPQTGSCPSCPANCSKCSGNSDAKTCTECYSGYYLDVGKACKKCSETSGNIQGVPSCMSCKAPSSPSAPTPVTCYVTQQRTDDGTGGSTNRSGLSTGAIAGIAVAVVIVVGGLVGFLCWWFLCRGKA
;
A
#
# COMPACT_ATOMS: atom_id res chain seq x y z
N MET A 1 1.68 60.41 -43.41
CA MET A 1 0.50 60.12 -44.25
C MET A 1 0.49 58.62 -44.56
N LEU A 2 -0.64 57.97 -44.26
CA LEU A 2 -1.19 56.69 -44.76
C LEU A 2 -0.38 55.37 -44.60
N ILE A 3 -0.85 54.40 -43.79
CA ILE A 3 -1.83 53.28 -44.01
C ILE A 3 -1.11 51.96 -44.38
N GLY A 4 -1.46 50.84 -43.72
CA GLY A 4 -1.27 49.50 -44.30
C GLY A 4 -1.26 48.31 -43.33
N LEU A 5 -2.45 47.77 -43.05
CA LEU A 5 -2.73 46.47 -42.41
C LEU A 5 -2.08 45.30 -43.19
N LEU A 6 -1.58 44.25 -42.52
CA LEU A 6 -1.45 42.91 -43.09
C LEU A 6 -1.60 41.80 -42.03
N LEU A 7 -2.71 41.07 -42.15
CA LEU A 7 -3.06 39.84 -41.45
C LEU A 7 -2.09 38.69 -41.82
N VAL A 8 -1.74 37.87 -40.84
CA VAL A 8 -1.12 36.54 -41.05
C VAL A 8 -2.18 35.46 -40.90
N CYS A 9 -2.36 34.68 -41.97
CA CYS A 9 -3.22 33.51 -42.06
C CYS A 9 -2.78 32.38 -41.12
N VAL A 10 -3.73 31.75 -40.40
CA VAL A 10 -3.60 30.37 -39.95
C VAL A 10 -4.66 29.55 -40.67
N VAL A 11 -4.19 28.64 -41.52
CA VAL A 11 -4.98 27.73 -42.35
C VAL A 11 -5.44 26.55 -41.49
N VAL A 12 -6.76 26.43 -41.27
CA VAL A 12 -7.38 25.20 -40.77
C VAL A 12 -7.60 24.26 -41.96
N ARG A 13 -6.86 23.15 -42.01
CA ARG A 13 -7.09 22.05 -42.97
C ARG A 13 -8.35 21.29 -42.57
N ILE A 14 -9.41 21.42 -43.35
CA ILE A 14 -10.58 20.54 -43.32
C ILE A 14 -10.35 19.43 -44.35
N HIS A 15 -10.27 18.17 -43.91
CA HIS A 15 -10.32 17.02 -44.81
C HIS A 15 -11.79 16.64 -45.03
N CYS A 16 -12.30 16.90 -46.24
CA CYS A 16 -13.51 16.25 -46.77
C CYS A 16 -13.05 15.15 -47.74
N THR A 17 -13.51 13.93 -47.55
CA THR A 17 -13.28 12.80 -48.47
C THR A 17 -14.57 12.38 -49.18
N SER A 18 -14.39 12.03 -50.46
CA SER A 18 -15.27 11.36 -51.45
C SER A 18 -16.39 12.15 -52.16
N GLU A 19 -16.02 12.76 -53.30
CA GLU A 19 -16.40 12.47 -54.70
C GLU A 19 -17.81 11.94 -55.12
N LEU A 20 -18.33 12.60 -56.19
CA LEU A 20 -19.49 12.35 -57.09
C LEU A 20 -20.92 12.45 -56.48
N ASP A 21 -21.93 13.11 -57.07
CA ASP A 21 -22.24 13.37 -58.48
C ASP A 21 -23.19 14.60 -58.64
N LYS A 22 -23.33 15.11 -59.88
CA LYS A 22 -24.13 16.30 -60.22
C LYS A 22 -25.65 16.15 -59.96
N ALA A 23 -26.25 17.28 -59.59
CA ALA A 23 -27.68 17.64 -59.59
C ALA A 23 -28.43 17.57 -58.25
N ASN A 24 -29.13 18.69 -57.97
CA ASN A 24 -30.05 19.00 -56.88
C ASN A 24 -29.50 19.47 -55.53
N HIS A 25 -29.79 20.76 -55.26
CA HIS A 25 -29.80 21.47 -53.99
C HIS A 25 -30.13 20.58 -52.78
N LYS A 26 -29.17 20.41 -51.86
CA LYS A 26 -29.47 20.11 -50.45
C LYS A 26 -28.61 20.98 -49.54
N THR A 27 -29.29 21.75 -48.71
CA THR A 27 -28.76 22.61 -47.66
C THR A 27 -27.88 21.82 -46.69
N CYS A 28 -26.66 22.30 -46.46
CA CYS A 28 -25.81 21.81 -45.39
C CYS A 28 -26.29 22.44 -44.08
N THR A 29 -27.19 21.77 -43.36
CA THR A 29 -27.60 22.18 -42.03
C THR A 29 -26.46 21.88 -41.06
N ARG A 30 -25.96 22.92 -40.38
CA ARG A 30 -24.98 22.82 -39.31
C ARG A 30 -25.56 21.93 -38.20
N VAL A 31 -25.12 20.67 -38.11
CA VAL A 31 -25.30 19.89 -36.89
C VAL A 31 -24.40 20.56 -35.87
N ALA A 32 -24.97 21.42 -35.03
CA ALA A 32 -24.30 21.85 -33.82
C ALA A 32 -24.01 20.58 -33.03
N SER A 33 -22.74 20.22 -32.89
CA SER A 33 -22.31 19.26 -31.88
C SER A 33 -22.83 19.81 -30.56
N VAL A 34 -23.86 19.16 -30.02
CA VAL A 34 -24.37 19.45 -28.69
C VAL A 34 -23.18 19.21 -27.77
N VAL A 35 -22.67 20.28 -27.17
CA VAL A 35 -21.74 20.13 -26.04
C VAL A 35 -22.55 19.39 -25.02
N ASP A 36 -22.13 18.17 -24.78
CA ASP A 36 -22.96 17.12 -24.22
C ASP A 36 -22.90 17.32 -22.69
N GLU A 37 -23.55 18.40 -22.23
CA GLU A 37 -23.55 18.89 -20.85
C GLU A 37 -24.06 17.80 -19.90
N CYS A 38 -23.55 17.79 -18.67
CA CYS A 38 -23.98 16.79 -17.72
C CYS A 38 -25.48 16.96 -17.40
N PRO A 39 -26.30 15.91 -17.57
CA PRO A 39 -27.74 15.97 -17.32
C PRO A 39 -28.10 16.08 -15.82
N ILE A 40 -27.12 15.89 -14.93
CA ILE A 40 -27.34 15.96 -13.47
C ILE A 40 -27.33 17.42 -13.03
N GLU A 41 -28.48 17.89 -12.55
CA GLU A 41 -28.63 19.25 -12.06
C GLU A 41 -27.65 19.56 -10.92
N ASN A 42 -27.09 20.77 -10.92
CA ASN A 42 -26.12 21.24 -9.94
C ASN A 42 -24.83 20.40 -9.84
N CYS A 43 -24.57 19.56 -10.84
CA CYS A 43 -23.30 18.87 -10.98
C CYS A 43 -22.26 19.72 -11.72
N GLN A 44 -21.02 19.72 -11.20
CA GLN A 44 -19.86 20.38 -11.81
C GLN A 44 -19.08 19.41 -12.71
N THR A 45 -19.00 18.13 -12.35
CA THR A 45 -18.22 17.13 -13.11
C THR A 45 -18.91 15.77 -13.02
N CYS A 46 -19.10 15.10 -14.15
CA CYS A 46 -19.80 13.82 -14.23
C CYS A 46 -18.91 12.71 -14.74
N SER A 47 -19.25 11.49 -14.35
CA SER A 47 -18.66 10.26 -14.88
C SER A 47 -18.72 10.23 -16.40
N GLY A 48 -17.82 9.49 -17.05
CA GLY A 48 -17.75 9.36 -18.50
C GLY A 48 -19.05 8.83 -19.15
N ASP A 49 -19.87 8.09 -18.40
CA ASP A 49 -21.20 7.62 -18.81
C ASP A 49 -22.35 8.58 -18.45
N LYS A 50 -22.03 9.69 -17.75
CA LYS A 50 -22.91 10.78 -17.31
C LYS A 50 -24.06 10.36 -16.40
N ARG A 51 -23.94 9.21 -15.74
CA ARG A 51 -24.97 8.71 -14.81
C ARG A 51 -24.72 9.14 -13.37
N THR A 52 -23.49 9.48 -13.03
CA THR A 52 -23.09 9.93 -11.71
C THR A 52 -22.32 11.24 -11.77
N CYS A 53 -22.43 12.01 -10.69
CA CYS A 53 -21.76 13.28 -10.45
C CYS A 53 -20.53 13.05 -9.57
N GLU A 54 -19.35 13.26 -10.13
CA GLU A 54 -18.08 13.14 -9.43
C GLU A 54 -17.81 14.35 -8.52
N ALA A 55 -18.35 15.53 -8.88
CA ALA A 55 -18.26 16.74 -8.08
C ALA A 55 -19.50 17.62 -8.27
N CYS A 56 -20.20 17.93 -7.17
CA CYS A 56 -21.29 18.91 -7.18
C CYS A 56 -20.76 20.35 -7.19
N LYS A 57 -21.58 21.29 -7.67
CA LYS A 57 -21.29 22.72 -7.58
C LYS A 57 -21.20 23.17 -6.12
N PRO A 58 -20.49 24.28 -5.80
CA PRO A 58 -20.41 24.82 -4.46
C PRO A 58 -21.79 25.02 -3.81
N GLY A 59 -21.95 24.57 -2.57
CA GLY A 59 -23.23 24.61 -1.85
C GLY A 59 -24.15 23.42 -2.11
N PHE A 60 -23.74 22.42 -2.91
CA PHE A 60 -24.48 21.20 -3.17
C PHE A 60 -23.67 19.95 -2.81
N VAL A 61 -24.37 18.87 -2.46
CA VAL A 61 -23.78 17.60 -2.02
C VAL A 61 -24.46 16.44 -2.75
N ALA A 62 -23.66 15.50 -3.24
CA ALA A 62 -24.12 14.33 -3.97
C ALA A 62 -24.86 13.35 -3.04
N ASN A 63 -25.95 12.72 -3.45
CA ASN A 63 -26.56 11.61 -2.68
C ASN A 63 -25.63 10.38 -2.61
N GLY A 64 -25.99 9.35 -1.84
CA GLY A 64 -25.13 8.18 -1.62
C GLY A 64 -24.68 7.44 -2.89
N ASP A 65 -25.47 7.53 -3.97
CA ASP A 65 -25.18 6.91 -5.27
C ASP A 65 -24.63 7.91 -6.31
N ASN A 66 -24.33 9.15 -5.91
CA ASN A 66 -23.85 10.24 -6.75
C ASN A 66 -24.75 10.60 -7.95
N THR A 67 -26.03 10.25 -7.94
CA THR A 67 -26.97 10.52 -9.04
C THR A 67 -27.67 11.87 -8.94
N VAL A 68 -27.62 12.52 -7.77
CA VAL A 68 -28.32 13.80 -7.49
C VAL A 68 -27.44 14.70 -6.64
N CYS A 69 -27.35 15.99 -6.97
CA CYS A 69 -26.75 17.03 -6.13
C CYS A 69 -27.83 17.88 -5.45
N SER A 70 -27.92 17.83 -4.12
CA SER A 70 -28.90 18.60 -3.33
C SER A 70 -28.20 19.68 -2.49
N PRO A 71 -28.88 20.79 -2.14
CA PRO A 71 -28.28 21.84 -1.30
C PRO A 71 -27.67 21.26 -0.01
N ALA A 72 -26.47 21.71 0.34
CA ALA A 72 -25.87 21.40 1.63
C ALA A 72 -26.76 22.00 2.75
N PRO A 73 -26.89 21.32 3.91
CA PRO A 73 -27.66 21.85 5.05
C PRO A 73 -27.24 23.27 5.43
N ASP A 74 -28.14 24.13 5.91
CA ASP A 74 -27.79 25.50 6.32
C ASP A 74 -26.91 25.52 7.58
N GLU A 75 -27.14 24.58 8.50
CA GLU A 75 -26.37 24.37 9.73
C GLU A 75 -25.74 22.98 9.73
N CYS A 76 -24.74 22.76 10.59
CA CYS A 76 -24.18 21.43 10.71
C CYS A 76 -25.13 20.51 11.49
N PRO A 77 -25.64 19.42 10.87
CA PRO A 77 -26.61 18.53 11.51
C PRO A 77 -25.97 17.59 12.55
N ILE A 78 -24.62 17.54 12.61
CA ILE A 78 -23.89 16.62 13.49
C ILE A 78 -23.84 17.20 14.90
N GLU A 79 -24.55 16.55 15.82
CA GLU A 79 -24.56 16.93 17.23
C GLU A 79 -23.14 16.91 17.81
N ASN A 80 -22.85 17.88 18.69
CA ASN A 80 -21.55 18.03 19.35
C ASN A 80 -20.35 18.24 18.40
N CYS A 81 -20.62 18.58 17.13
CA CYS A 81 -19.58 19.02 16.22
C CYS A 81 -19.23 20.50 16.42
N GLN A 82 -17.93 20.81 16.42
CA GLN A 82 -17.40 22.18 16.47
C GLN A 82 -17.09 22.72 15.07
N THR A 83 -16.61 21.87 14.16
CA THR A 83 -16.26 22.26 12.78
C THR A 83 -16.64 21.14 11.83
N CYS A 84 -17.44 21.45 10.82
CA CYS A 84 -17.92 20.47 9.84
C CYS A 84 -17.27 20.69 8.49
N SER A 85 -17.24 19.63 7.69
CA SER A 85 -16.81 19.68 6.31
C SER A 85 -17.64 20.67 5.50
N GLY A 86 -17.12 21.12 4.35
CA GLY A 86 -17.80 22.10 3.49
C GLY A 86 -19.19 21.65 3.02
N ASP A 87 -19.42 20.35 2.91
CA ASP A 87 -20.71 19.72 2.60
C ASP A 87 -21.57 19.40 3.85
N LYS A 88 -21.04 19.69 5.05
CA LYS A 88 -21.64 19.50 6.37
C LYS A 88 -22.10 18.07 6.67
N ARG A 89 -21.53 17.08 6.00
CA ARG A 89 -21.82 15.66 6.25
C ARG A 89 -20.87 14.98 7.22
N THR A 90 -19.69 15.56 7.41
CA THR A 90 -18.69 15.06 8.34
C THR A 90 -18.25 16.16 9.30
N CYS A 91 -17.81 15.75 10.47
CA CYS A 91 -17.30 16.60 11.53
C CYS A 91 -15.77 16.53 11.53
N GLU A 92 -15.13 17.63 11.13
CA GLU A 92 -13.68 17.77 11.11
C GLU A 92 -13.11 17.94 12.53
N ALA A 93 -13.89 18.51 13.44
CA ALA A 93 -13.53 18.63 14.86
C ALA A 93 -14.77 18.60 15.75
N CYS A 94 -14.81 17.68 16.72
CA CYS A 94 -15.85 17.65 17.74
C CYS A 94 -15.58 18.68 18.84
N LYS A 95 -16.63 19.07 19.57
CA LYS A 95 -16.51 19.92 20.77
C LYS A 95 -15.67 19.21 21.85
N PRO A 96 -15.07 19.96 22.79
CA PRO A 96 -14.32 19.36 23.90
C PRO A 96 -15.13 18.31 24.66
N GLY A 97 -14.51 17.15 24.91
CA GLY A 97 -15.16 16.00 25.55
C GLY A 97 -15.89 15.06 24.59
N PHE A 98 -15.89 15.32 23.27
CA PHE A 98 -16.49 14.46 22.25
C PHE A 98 -15.48 14.05 21.18
N VAL A 99 -15.75 12.91 20.55
CA VAL A 99 -14.87 12.26 19.56
C VAL A 99 -15.67 11.73 18.36
N ALA A 100 -15.17 12.01 17.15
CA ALA A 100 -15.84 11.68 15.90
C ALA A 100 -15.73 10.18 15.61
N ASN A 101 -16.76 9.45 15.18
CA ASN A 101 -16.60 8.04 14.75
C ASN A 101 -15.62 7.90 13.55
N GLY A 102 -15.31 6.67 13.14
CA GLY A 102 -14.31 6.42 12.07
C GLY A 102 -14.59 7.14 10.74
N ASP A 103 -15.85 7.44 10.43
CA ASP A 103 -16.29 8.13 9.22
C ASP A 103 -16.62 9.62 9.46
N ASN A 104 -16.29 10.14 10.64
CA ASN A 104 -16.57 11.52 11.07
C ASN A 104 -18.04 11.97 11.02
N THR A 105 -19.00 11.07 10.97
CA THR A 105 -20.44 11.39 10.87
C THR A 105 -21.13 11.58 12.23
N VAL A 106 -20.49 11.18 13.33
CA VAL A 106 -21.06 11.24 14.69
C VAL A 106 -20.01 11.65 15.71
N CYS A 107 -20.29 12.60 16.60
CA CYS A 107 -19.45 12.92 17.76
C CYS A 107 -20.05 12.30 19.04
N SER A 108 -19.37 11.32 19.63
CA SER A 108 -19.77 10.67 20.89
C SER A 108 -18.87 11.10 22.05
N PRO A 109 -19.29 11.05 23.31
CA PRO A 109 -18.44 11.37 24.45
C PRO A 109 -17.11 10.61 24.41
N ALA A 110 -16.01 11.30 24.72
CA ALA A 110 -14.70 10.67 24.85
C ALA A 110 -14.71 9.65 26.01
N PRO A 111 -13.93 8.55 25.93
CA PRO A 111 -13.83 7.60 27.03
C PRO A 111 -13.39 8.27 28.35
N ASP A 112 -13.87 7.77 29.51
CA ASP A 112 -13.46 8.33 30.81
C ASP A 112 -11.98 8.01 31.14
N GLU A 113 -11.46 6.91 30.62
CA GLU A 113 -10.07 6.47 30.77
C GLU A 113 -9.44 6.16 29.42
N CYS A 114 -8.11 6.07 29.36
CA CYS A 114 -7.44 5.70 28.13
C CYS A 114 -7.55 4.18 27.88
N PRO A 115 -8.20 3.75 26.78
CA PRO A 115 -8.42 2.33 26.51
C PRO A 115 -7.18 1.62 25.96
N ILE A 116 -6.11 2.35 25.63
CA ILE A 116 -4.89 1.79 25.04
C ILE A 116 -4.04 1.16 26.13
N GLU A 117 -3.92 -0.16 26.08
CA GLU A 117 -3.09 -0.93 26.99
C GLU A 117 -1.64 -0.44 26.95
N ASN A 118 -0.98 -0.40 28.13
CA ASN A 118 0.41 0.03 28.27
C ASN A 118 0.73 1.45 27.80
N CYS A 119 -0.30 2.28 27.53
CA CYS A 119 -0.10 3.70 27.33
C CYS A 119 0.14 4.42 28.67
N GLN A 120 1.10 5.33 28.68
CA GLN A 120 1.42 6.20 29.82
C GLN A 120 0.74 7.56 29.68
N THR A 121 0.73 8.11 28.47
CA THR A 121 0.14 9.43 28.16
C THR A 121 -0.68 9.31 26.89
N CYS A 122 -1.96 9.64 26.97
CA CYS A 122 -2.89 9.56 25.84
C CYS A 122 -3.23 10.96 25.34
N SER A 123 -3.64 11.03 24.08
CA SER A 123 -4.16 12.24 23.49
C SER A 123 -5.39 12.74 24.27
N GLY A 124 -5.71 14.04 24.12
CA GLY A 124 -6.84 14.65 24.83
C GLY A 124 -8.19 13.98 24.56
N ASP A 125 -8.33 13.36 23.38
CA ASP A 125 -9.50 12.57 22.97
C ASP A 125 -9.43 11.08 23.38
N LYS A 126 -8.31 10.67 24.00
CA LYS A 126 -7.99 9.32 24.50
C LYS A 126 -8.07 8.21 23.44
N ARG A 127 -7.91 8.56 22.16
CA ARG A 127 -7.91 7.58 21.05
C ARG A 127 -6.55 7.13 20.60
N THR A 128 -5.54 7.93 20.90
CA THR A 128 -4.15 7.64 20.55
C THR A 128 -3.29 7.77 21.79
N CYS A 129 -2.19 7.06 21.76
CA CYS A 129 -1.15 7.12 22.76
C CYS A 129 -0.06 8.08 22.28
N GLU A 130 0.34 8.99 23.15
CA GLU A 130 1.44 9.92 22.91
C GLU A 130 2.75 9.38 23.46
N ALA A 131 2.68 8.58 24.54
CA ALA A 131 3.85 7.91 25.12
C ALA A 131 3.46 6.58 25.77
N CYS A 132 4.19 5.52 25.41
CA CYS A 132 4.05 4.21 26.04
C CYS A 132 4.81 4.12 27.36
N ARG A 133 4.36 3.21 28.23
CA ARG A 133 5.09 2.82 29.45
C ARG A 133 6.47 2.24 29.10
N SER A 134 7.38 2.26 30.06
CA SER A 134 8.73 1.71 29.89
C SER A 134 8.68 0.23 29.46
N GLY A 135 9.51 -0.14 28.48
CA GLY A 135 9.54 -1.49 27.90
C GLY A 135 8.63 -1.70 26.69
N TYR A 136 7.83 -0.69 26.31
CA TYR A 136 6.92 -0.74 25.16
C TYR A 136 7.27 0.33 24.11
N PHE A 137 6.90 0.04 22.87
CA PHE A 137 7.11 0.87 21.70
C PHE A 137 5.78 1.36 21.14
N LEU A 138 5.69 2.66 20.86
CA LEU A 138 4.51 3.27 20.26
C LEU A 138 4.41 2.89 18.78
N THR A 139 3.26 2.35 18.36
CA THR A 139 3.01 2.02 16.94
C THR A 139 2.93 3.28 16.07
N PRO A 140 3.20 3.18 14.74
CA PRO A 140 3.07 4.32 13.83
C PRO A 140 1.69 5.00 13.85
N GLU A 141 0.61 4.20 13.91
CA GLU A 141 -0.78 4.70 14.01
C GLU A 141 -1.14 5.18 15.43
N LYS A 142 -0.18 5.14 16.38
CA LYS A 142 -0.32 5.60 17.78
C LYS A 142 -1.46 4.95 18.56
N ASN A 143 -1.99 3.83 18.11
CA ASN A 143 -3.18 3.19 18.66
C ASN A 143 -2.85 2.00 19.56
N ASP A 144 -1.57 1.68 19.75
CA ASP A 144 -1.13 0.55 20.57
C ASP A 144 0.31 0.77 21.10
N CYS A 145 0.64 0.07 22.17
CA CYS A 145 1.95 0.06 22.81
C CYS A 145 2.43 -1.39 22.90
N LEU A 146 3.34 -1.78 22.00
CA LEU A 146 3.76 -3.16 21.81
C LEU A 146 5.15 -3.42 22.40
N ILE A 147 5.44 -4.67 22.79
CA ILE A 147 6.77 -5.04 23.33
C ILE A 147 7.89 -5.00 22.27
N SER A 148 7.51 -5.07 21.00
CA SER A 148 8.39 -4.99 19.84
C SER A 148 7.63 -4.31 18.69
N CYS A 149 8.36 -3.68 17.78
CA CYS A 149 7.73 -3.05 16.64
C CYS A 149 7.05 -4.08 15.72
N PRO A 150 5.82 -3.79 15.26
CA PRO A 150 5.10 -4.68 14.37
C PRO A 150 5.76 -4.72 12.99
N GLY A 151 5.50 -5.78 12.22
CA GLY A 151 6.00 -5.89 10.85
C GLY A 151 5.66 -4.65 10.01
N GLY A 152 6.54 -4.30 9.08
CA GLY A 152 6.47 -3.04 8.33
C GLY A 152 7.02 -1.83 9.08
N SER A 153 7.61 -2.02 10.28
CA SER A 153 8.24 -0.95 11.04
C SER A 153 9.49 -1.42 11.79
N TYR A 154 10.35 -0.48 12.20
CA TYR A 154 11.56 -0.72 12.98
C TYR A 154 11.61 0.23 14.19
N ALA A 155 12.37 -0.14 15.21
CA ALA A 155 12.47 0.65 16.43
C ALA A 155 13.40 1.86 16.26
N THR A 156 12.89 3.05 16.57
CA THR A 156 13.66 4.28 16.73
C THR A 156 13.38 4.83 18.12
N GLY A 157 14.31 4.64 19.05
CA GLY A 157 14.07 4.95 20.48
C GLY A 157 12.96 4.07 21.07
N ARG A 158 11.89 4.68 21.59
CA ARG A 158 10.68 3.99 22.11
C ARG A 158 9.47 4.12 21.17
N THR A 159 9.73 4.38 19.90
CA THR A 159 8.70 4.51 18.86
C THR A 159 9.02 3.60 17.69
N CYS A 160 8.00 3.15 16.98
CA CYS A 160 8.14 2.39 15.77
C CYS A 160 8.04 3.32 14.56
N THR A 161 9.02 3.24 13.68
CA THR A 161 9.09 4.01 12.43
C THR A 161 8.77 3.09 11.26
N PRO A 162 7.90 3.48 10.32
CA PRO A 162 7.62 2.66 9.13
C PRO A 162 8.87 2.35 8.31
N CYS A 163 8.90 1.13 7.77
CA CYS A 163 9.84 0.71 6.73
C CYS A 163 9.43 1.27 5.36
N HIS A 164 10.28 1.08 4.35
CA HIS A 164 9.81 1.14 2.97
C HIS A 164 8.65 0.17 2.75
N SER A 165 7.68 0.55 1.92
CA SER A 165 6.40 -0.16 1.79
C SER A 165 6.50 -1.61 1.28
N THR A 166 7.66 -2.03 0.77
CA THR A 166 7.90 -3.41 0.31
C THR A 166 8.53 -4.31 1.39
N CYS A 167 9.01 -3.74 2.50
CA CYS A 167 9.70 -4.50 3.55
C CYS A 167 8.74 -4.95 4.65
N SER A 168 8.78 -6.23 5.05
CA SER A 168 8.08 -6.68 6.27
C SER A 168 8.90 -6.42 7.53
N SER A 169 10.20 -6.19 7.41
CA SER A 169 11.08 -5.61 8.44
C SER A 169 12.27 -4.96 7.76
N CYS A 170 12.88 -3.98 8.42
CA CYS A 170 13.95 -3.17 7.86
C CYS A 170 14.91 -2.69 8.94
N SER A 171 16.04 -2.14 8.51
CA SER A 171 17.01 -1.45 9.39
C SER A 171 16.87 0.07 9.37
N ASP A 172 16.24 0.61 8.33
CA ASP A 172 15.86 2.03 8.21
C ASP A 172 14.65 2.16 7.24
N ALA A 173 14.24 3.38 6.91
CA ALA A 173 13.06 3.61 6.06
C ALA A 173 13.30 3.47 4.54
N THR A 174 14.52 3.18 4.08
CA THR A 174 14.88 3.13 2.66
C THR A 174 14.53 1.79 1.99
N GLU A 175 14.35 1.80 0.68
CA GLU A 175 13.97 0.60 -0.10
C GLU A 175 15.01 -0.53 -0.03
N ASN A 176 16.30 -0.22 0.12
CA ASN A 176 17.38 -1.20 0.13
C ASN A 176 17.81 -1.66 1.55
N SER A 177 17.07 -1.26 2.58
CA SER A 177 17.35 -1.60 3.97
C SER A 177 16.44 -2.69 4.53
N CYS A 178 15.61 -3.32 3.68
CA CYS A 178 14.78 -4.45 4.07
C CYS A 178 15.66 -5.58 4.63
N THR A 179 15.22 -6.19 5.73
CA THR A 179 15.82 -7.37 6.33
C THR A 179 14.95 -8.61 6.11
N THR A 180 13.65 -8.42 5.92
CA THR A 180 12.68 -9.45 5.52
C THR A 180 11.63 -8.87 4.57
N CYS A 181 11.02 -9.72 3.76
CA CYS A 181 10.00 -9.33 2.78
C CYS A 181 8.62 -9.87 3.15
N TYR A 182 7.56 -9.24 2.64
CA TYR A 182 6.21 -9.79 2.72
C TYR A 182 6.10 -11.07 1.87
N PRO A 183 5.18 -12.00 2.20
CA PRO A 183 4.89 -13.17 1.35
C PRO A 183 4.64 -12.78 -0.11
N GLY A 184 5.18 -13.56 -1.04
CA GLY A 184 5.15 -13.24 -2.47
C GLY A 184 6.32 -12.38 -2.97
N SER A 185 7.25 -12.01 -2.10
CA SER A 185 8.46 -11.23 -2.43
C SER A 185 9.72 -11.83 -1.84
N VAL A 186 10.85 -11.61 -2.50
CA VAL A 186 12.18 -12.15 -2.16
C VAL A 186 13.18 -11.00 -1.95
N LEU A 187 14.17 -11.22 -1.07
CA LEU A 187 15.12 -10.18 -0.66
C LEU A 187 16.33 -10.13 -1.59
N SER A 188 16.31 -9.22 -2.57
CA SER A 188 17.45 -8.97 -3.46
C SER A 188 18.56 -8.21 -2.75
N ARG A 189 19.65 -8.91 -2.41
CA ARG A 189 20.82 -8.36 -1.70
C ARG A 189 21.81 -7.74 -2.69
N ASN A 190 22.23 -6.50 -2.42
CA ASN A 190 23.32 -5.87 -3.15
C ASN A 190 24.68 -6.24 -2.53
N GLY A 191 25.40 -7.18 -3.15
CA GLY A 191 26.81 -7.47 -2.80
C GLY A 191 27.04 -8.10 -1.43
N GLY A 192 26.21 -9.08 -1.03
CA GLY A 192 26.43 -9.85 0.20
C GLY A 192 26.05 -9.16 1.52
N LYS A 193 25.35 -8.02 1.47
CA LYS A 193 24.88 -7.30 2.65
C LYS A 193 23.72 -8.03 3.36
N ALA A 194 23.57 -7.77 4.65
CA ALA A 194 22.47 -8.27 5.48
C ALA A 194 21.10 -7.68 5.08
N THR A 195 21.09 -6.57 4.33
CA THR A 195 19.89 -5.88 3.83
C THR A 195 19.81 -5.92 2.30
N GLY A 196 18.62 -5.61 1.77
CA GLY A 196 18.37 -5.56 0.34
C GLY A 196 17.03 -4.91 0.00
N ALA A 197 16.66 -4.96 -1.27
CA ALA A 197 15.33 -4.57 -1.73
C ALA A 197 14.42 -5.80 -1.86
N CYS A 198 13.15 -5.65 -1.49
CA CYS A 198 12.15 -6.70 -1.70
C CYS A 198 11.59 -6.59 -3.12
N ILE A 199 11.82 -7.62 -3.93
CA ILE A 199 11.32 -7.72 -5.31
C ILE A 199 10.30 -8.86 -5.41
N PRO A 200 9.42 -8.87 -6.42
CA PRO A 200 8.49 -9.98 -6.63
C PRO A 200 9.22 -11.33 -6.71
N GLU A 201 8.64 -12.37 -6.10
CA GLU A 201 9.19 -13.73 -6.18
C GLU A 201 9.38 -14.21 -7.62
N CYS A 202 10.33 -15.11 -7.84
CA CYS A 202 10.62 -15.64 -9.17
C CYS A 202 10.97 -14.56 -10.22
N THR A 203 11.66 -13.49 -9.82
CA THR A 203 12.17 -12.45 -10.73
C THR A 203 13.65 -12.15 -10.46
N GLY A 204 14.30 -11.43 -11.37
CA GLY A 204 15.72 -11.08 -11.27
C GLY A 204 16.61 -12.31 -11.07
N GLY A 205 17.60 -12.21 -10.18
CA GLY A 205 18.53 -13.31 -9.86
C GLY A 205 17.87 -14.57 -9.29
N TYR A 206 16.63 -14.48 -8.81
CA TYR A 206 15.85 -15.63 -8.32
C TYR A 206 15.16 -16.43 -9.44
N ALA A 207 15.10 -15.88 -10.66
CA ALA A 207 14.65 -16.58 -11.86
C ALA A 207 15.80 -17.00 -12.78
N GLU A 208 16.96 -16.33 -12.65
CA GLU A 208 18.12 -16.59 -13.47
C GLU A 208 18.64 -18.01 -13.25
N ASN A 209 18.90 -18.72 -14.35
CA ASN A 209 19.34 -20.13 -14.36
C ASN A 209 18.40 -21.12 -13.64
N CYS A 210 17.20 -20.69 -13.25
CA CYS A 210 16.17 -21.60 -12.78
C CYS A 210 15.59 -22.38 -13.96
N GLU A 211 15.28 -23.66 -13.76
CA GLU A 211 14.54 -24.43 -14.77
C GLU A 211 13.12 -23.85 -14.92
N ALA A 212 12.58 -23.92 -16.14
CA ALA A 212 11.22 -23.48 -16.40
C ALA A 212 10.24 -24.24 -15.49
N THR A 213 9.29 -23.53 -14.89
CA THR A 213 8.29 -24.07 -13.94
C THR A 213 8.86 -24.61 -12.63
N ARG A 214 10.14 -24.37 -12.30
CA ARG A 214 10.76 -24.81 -11.05
C ARG A 214 10.88 -23.73 -9.99
N CYS A 215 10.18 -22.60 -10.14
CA CYS A 215 10.01 -21.67 -9.03
C CYS A 215 8.86 -22.10 -8.12
N THR A 216 9.08 -23.19 -7.38
CA THR A 216 8.04 -23.87 -6.57
C THR A 216 8.46 -24.12 -5.12
N ALA A 217 9.72 -23.88 -4.76
CA ALA A 217 10.18 -24.03 -3.38
C ALA A 217 9.58 -22.89 -2.52
N VAL A 218 8.79 -23.22 -1.51
CA VAL A 218 8.18 -22.21 -0.62
C VAL A 218 9.00 -22.10 0.67
N VAL A 219 9.60 -20.93 0.88
CA VAL A 219 10.39 -20.61 2.08
C VAL A 219 9.97 -19.21 2.57
N GLY A 220 9.60 -19.08 3.85
CA GLY A 220 9.18 -17.78 4.40
C GLY A 220 7.98 -17.13 3.71
N GLY A 221 7.07 -17.93 3.14
CA GLY A 221 5.88 -17.44 2.45
C GLY A 221 6.11 -16.98 0.99
N SER A 222 7.32 -17.13 0.45
CA SER A 222 7.65 -16.78 -0.93
C SER A 222 8.23 -17.96 -1.69
N LYS A 223 8.15 -17.91 -3.02
CA LYS A 223 8.66 -18.92 -3.94
C LYS A 223 10.08 -18.63 -4.39
N TYR A 224 10.86 -19.71 -4.44
CA TYR A 224 12.24 -19.74 -4.87
C TYR A 224 12.45 -20.86 -5.88
N CYS A 225 13.61 -20.85 -6.53
CA CYS A 225 13.97 -21.92 -7.44
C CYS A 225 14.22 -23.23 -6.67
N SER A 226 13.42 -24.26 -6.97
CA SER A 226 13.56 -25.61 -6.41
C SER A 226 14.51 -26.48 -7.23
N LYS A 227 14.77 -26.12 -8.49
CA LYS A 227 15.70 -26.81 -9.37
C LYS A 227 16.26 -25.87 -10.44
N CYS A 228 17.59 -25.77 -10.46
CA CYS A 228 18.36 -25.01 -11.41
C CYS A 228 18.68 -25.82 -12.67
N ARG A 229 19.09 -25.12 -13.74
CA ARG A 229 19.65 -25.75 -14.94
C ARG A 229 20.94 -26.50 -14.61
N THR A 230 21.30 -27.48 -15.43
CA THR A 230 22.57 -28.20 -15.32
C THR A 230 23.76 -27.24 -15.24
N GLY A 231 24.68 -27.51 -14.32
CA GLY A 231 25.83 -26.63 -14.01
C GLY A 231 25.54 -25.58 -12.93
N TYR A 232 24.36 -25.61 -12.31
CA TYR A 232 23.94 -24.73 -11.22
C TYR A 232 23.26 -25.51 -10.09
N ALA A 233 23.25 -24.97 -8.88
CA ALA A 233 22.50 -25.49 -7.73
C ALA A 233 21.85 -24.35 -6.92
N PRO A 234 20.70 -24.56 -6.25
CA PRO A 234 20.03 -23.51 -5.50
C PRO A 234 20.68 -23.29 -4.13
N VAL A 235 21.20 -22.08 -3.89
CA VAL A 235 21.68 -21.62 -2.57
C VAL A 235 20.94 -20.35 -2.20
N ASP A 236 20.27 -20.36 -1.05
CA ASP A 236 19.34 -19.31 -0.62
C ASP A 236 18.29 -18.95 -1.70
N GLY A 237 17.92 -19.95 -2.51
CA GLY A 237 16.95 -19.84 -3.59
C GLY A 237 17.47 -19.22 -4.90
N ILE A 238 18.76 -18.87 -4.98
CA ILE A 238 19.43 -18.39 -6.21
C ILE A 238 20.23 -19.54 -6.82
N CYS A 239 20.15 -19.68 -8.15
CA CYS A 239 20.93 -20.67 -8.88
C CYS A 239 22.38 -20.21 -9.05
N VAL A 240 23.27 -20.76 -8.23
CA VAL A 240 24.70 -20.45 -8.24
C VAL A 240 25.46 -21.49 -9.05
N SER A 241 26.49 -21.05 -9.79
CA SER A 241 27.28 -21.91 -10.66
C SER A 241 28.06 -22.96 -9.86
N THR A 242 28.10 -24.20 -10.37
CA THR A 242 28.83 -25.32 -9.77
C THR A 242 30.08 -25.70 -10.57
N ALA A 243 30.33 -25.02 -11.69
CA ALA A 243 31.36 -25.40 -12.66
C ALA A 243 32.80 -25.13 -12.20
N SER A 244 33.01 -24.20 -11.25
CA SER A 244 34.35 -23.77 -10.83
C SER A 244 34.75 -24.27 -9.44
N ARG A 245 33.78 -24.33 -8.52
CA ARG A 245 33.91 -24.79 -7.14
C ARG A 245 32.52 -25.10 -6.60
N ALA A 246 32.43 -26.04 -5.66
CA ALA A 246 31.20 -26.23 -4.90
C ALA A 246 30.79 -24.90 -4.23
N PRO A 247 29.53 -24.45 -4.41
CA PRO A 247 29.03 -23.26 -3.77
C PRO A 247 29.00 -23.44 -2.25
N ALA A 248 29.09 -22.32 -1.52
CA ALA A 248 29.12 -22.35 -0.07
C ALA A 248 27.86 -23.05 0.48
N GLY A 249 28.06 -24.00 1.39
CA GLY A 249 26.97 -24.68 2.08
C GLY A 249 26.24 -25.75 1.27
N CYS A 250 26.62 -26.03 0.03
CA CYS A 250 25.93 -26.99 -0.84
C CYS A 250 26.90 -27.97 -1.51
N THR A 251 26.58 -29.26 -1.41
CA THR A 251 27.16 -30.33 -2.21
C THR A 251 26.32 -30.47 -3.49
N PRO A 252 26.85 -30.08 -4.67
CA PRO A 252 26.06 -30.03 -5.89
C PRO A 252 25.62 -31.41 -6.40
N GLY A 253 24.34 -31.51 -6.76
CA GLY A 253 23.78 -32.57 -7.58
C GLY A 253 23.38 -32.05 -8.98
N ASP A 254 22.44 -32.72 -9.64
CA ASP A 254 21.90 -32.28 -10.94
C ASP A 254 20.80 -31.22 -10.77
N GLY A 255 21.21 -29.94 -10.78
CA GLY A 255 20.29 -28.80 -10.65
C GLY A 255 19.78 -28.57 -9.23
N VAL A 256 20.24 -29.35 -8.25
CA VAL A 256 19.84 -29.28 -6.84
C VAL A 256 21.08 -29.41 -5.94
N CYS A 257 20.89 -29.23 -4.64
CA CYS A 257 21.88 -29.63 -3.65
C CYS A 257 21.54 -31.02 -3.10
N ASP A 258 22.47 -31.96 -3.18
CA ASP A 258 22.29 -33.32 -2.65
C ASP A 258 22.45 -33.37 -1.12
N ALA A 259 23.30 -32.47 -0.59
CA ALA A 259 23.50 -32.27 0.84
C ALA A 259 23.88 -30.82 1.11
N CYS A 260 23.61 -30.37 2.34
CA CYS A 260 24.04 -29.06 2.82
C CYS A 260 25.12 -29.20 3.89
N THR A 261 25.91 -28.14 4.10
CA THR A 261 27.01 -28.15 5.07
C THR A 261 27.07 -26.84 5.85
N GLY A 262 27.75 -26.87 7.00
CA GLY A 262 27.95 -25.68 7.82
C GLY A 262 26.64 -25.18 8.42
N THR A 263 26.29 -23.92 8.19
CA THR A 263 25.08 -23.26 8.72
C THR A 263 23.87 -23.39 7.79
N TYR A 264 23.95 -24.24 6.77
CA TYR A 264 22.91 -24.43 5.77
C TYR A 264 22.14 -25.71 6.02
N PHE A 265 20.84 -25.71 5.72
CA PHE A 265 19.99 -26.90 5.78
C PHE A 265 19.29 -27.15 4.44
N LEU A 266 18.99 -28.42 4.16
CA LEU A 266 18.34 -28.84 2.93
C LEU A 266 16.83 -28.66 3.00
N GLN A 267 16.30 -27.83 2.09
CA GLN A 267 14.88 -27.58 1.94
C GLN A 267 14.53 -27.50 0.46
N SER A 268 13.54 -28.27 0.01
CA SER A 268 12.97 -28.16 -1.34
C SER A 268 14.01 -28.18 -2.49
N GLY A 269 15.08 -28.97 -2.36
CA GLY A 269 16.14 -29.13 -3.38
C GLY A 269 17.26 -28.08 -3.33
N GLY A 270 17.21 -27.13 -2.40
CA GLY A 270 18.23 -26.11 -2.20
C GLY A 270 18.79 -26.08 -0.77
N CYS A 271 19.95 -25.44 -0.62
CA CYS A 271 20.54 -25.17 0.69
C CYS A 271 20.23 -23.74 1.14
N TYR A 272 19.63 -23.60 2.32
CA TYR A 272 19.25 -22.30 2.89
C TYR A 272 19.99 -22.05 4.20
N ASN A 273 20.48 -20.83 4.39
CA ASN A 273 21.22 -20.46 5.59
C ASN A 273 20.25 -20.22 6.77
N ALA A 274 20.38 -20.97 7.87
CA ALA A 274 19.52 -20.81 9.04
C ALA A 274 19.73 -19.48 9.80
N GLY A 275 20.86 -18.80 9.59
CA GLY A 275 21.17 -17.53 10.24
C GLY A 275 20.63 -16.29 9.53
N THR A 276 20.18 -16.41 8.27
CA THR A 276 19.78 -15.26 7.45
C THR A 276 18.49 -15.50 6.66
N PHE A 277 17.78 -14.43 6.33
CA PHE A 277 16.61 -14.51 5.45
C PHE A 277 17.02 -15.00 4.04
N PRO A 278 16.29 -15.96 3.43
CA PRO A 278 15.01 -16.51 3.91
C PRO A 278 15.11 -17.76 4.79
N GLY A 279 16.26 -18.43 4.88
CA GLY A 279 16.40 -19.71 5.59
C GLY A 279 16.02 -19.66 7.07
N ASN A 280 16.31 -18.55 7.76
CA ASN A 280 15.95 -18.33 9.16
C ASN A 280 14.44 -18.35 9.44
N THR A 281 13.60 -18.20 8.41
CA THR A 281 12.13 -18.30 8.53
C THR A 281 11.64 -19.74 8.58
N SER A 282 12.46 -20.69 8.13
CA SER A 282 12.14 -22.12 8.14
C SER A 282 12.92 -22.87 9.22
N CYS A 283 14.16 -22.46 9.50
CA CYS A 283 15.04 -23.14 10.43
C CYS A 283 15.74 -22.17 11.39
N ILE A 284 15.70 -22.48 12.69
CA ILE A 284 16.41 -21.70 13.72
C ILE A 284 17.88 -22.14 13.80
N VAL A 285 18.13 -23.44 13.74
CA VAL A 285 19.48 -24.03 13.88
C VAL A 285 19.68 -25.11 12.84
N ALA A 286 20.67 -24.92 11.95
CA ALA A 286 21.14 -25.96 11.06
C ALA A 286 22.21 -26.82 11.75
N SER A 287 22.06 -28.14 11.66
CA SER A 287 23.05 -29.12 12.09
C SER A 287 24.16 -29.23 11.04
N GLY A 288 25.36 -29.63 11.48
CA GLY A 288 26.54 -29.75 10.59
C GLY A 288 26.41 -30.78 9.47
N ASP A 289 25.42 -31.67 9.53
CA ASP A 289 25.04 -32.64 8.50
C ASP A 289 24.05 -32.09 7.46
N GLY A 290 23.74 -30.79 7.50
CA GLY A 290 22.88 -30.14 6.51
C GLY A 290 21.39 -30.27 6.78
N LYS A 291 21.02 -30.62 8.02
CA LYS A 291 19.62 -30.77 8.47
C LYS A 291 19.19 -29.60 9.34
N CYS A 292 17.89 -29.33 9.40
CA CYS A 292 17.37 -28.42 10.41
C CYS A 292 17.16 -29.16 11.74
N ALA A 293 17.75 -28.66 12.82
CA ALA A 293 17.55 -29.18 14.17
C ALA A 293 16.27 -28.66 14.82
N THR A 294 15.87 -27.42 14.51
CA THR A 294 14.69 -26.78 15.10
C THR A 294 14.02 -25.90 14.06
N CYS A 295 12.79 -26.26 13.68
CA CYS A 295 12.04 -25.50 12.68
C CYS A 295 11.47 -24.21 13.28
N ALA A 296 11.64 -23.10 12.57
CA ALA A 296 11.17 -21.79 13.01
C ALA A 296 9.65 -21.66 12.99
N ASN A 297 8.97 -22.52 12.20
CA ASN A 297 7.52 -22.55 12.08
C ASN A 297 6.80 -23.38 13.16
N GLY A 298 7.52 -23.83 14.18
CA GLY A 298 6.98 -24.60 15.31
C GLY A 298 6.67 -26.07 15.01
N GLN A 299 7.07 -26.57 13.84
CA GLN A 299 6.91 -27.98 13.45
C GLN A 299 8.12 -28.83 13.87
N ASP A 300 7.92 -30.14 13.95
CA ASP A 300 9.05 -31.07 14.08
C ASP A 300 9.76 -31.22 12.74
N ALA A 301 11.09 -31.19 12.76
CA ALA A 301 11.89 -31.48 11.58
C ALA A 301 11.66 -32.94 11.16
N ASN A 302 11.59 -33.19 9.85
CA ASN A 302 11.48 -34.56 9.34
C ASN A 302 12.69 -35.39 9.82
N PRO A 303 12.51 -36.53 10.49
CA PRO A 303 13.63 -37.24 11.11
C PRO A 303 14.59 -37.86 10.07
N GLN A 304 14.12 -38.12 8.85
CA GLN A 304 14.93 -38.66 7.77
C GLN A 304 15.72 -37.54 7.07
N THR A 305 15.02 -36.51 6.59
CA THR A 305 15.61 -35.47 5.73
C THR A 305 16.09 -34.24 6.49
N GLY A 306 15.62 -34.02 7.71
CA GLY A 306 15.86 -32.80 8.47
C GLY A 306 15.15 -31.57 7.92
N SER A 307 14.24 -31.74 6.95
CA SER A 307 13.50 -30.62 6.35
C SER A 307 12.32 -30.22 7.23
N CYS A 308 11.99 -28.93 7.20
CA CYS A 308 10.88 -28.39 7.98
C CYS A 308 9.58 -28.47 7.18
N PRO A 309 8.54 -29.16 7.69
CA PRO A 309 7.26 -29.27 7.02
C PRO A 309 6.57 -27.90 6.87
N SER A 310 6.10 -27.54 5.67
CA SER A 310 5.46 -26.23 5.42
C SER A 310 4.12 -26.07 6.13
N CYS A 311 3.83 -24.86 6.59
CA CYS A 311 2.52 -24.48 7.12
C CYS A 311 1.54 -24.10 5.99
N PRO A 312 0.23 -23.97 6.29
CA PRO A 312 -0.76 -23.47 5.35
C PRO A 312 -0.37 -22.12 4.73
N ALA A 313 -1.01 -21.75 3.62
CA ALA A 313 -0.70 -20.50 2.92
C ALA A 313 -0.75 -19.28 3.86
N ASN A 314 0.25 -18.40 3.73
CA ASN A 314 0.42 -17.19 4.53
C ASN A 314 0.58 -17.40 6.05
N CYS A 315 0.79 -18.64 6.49
CA CYS A 315 0.99 -19.01 7.88
C CYS A 315 2.50 -19.12 8.21
N SER A 316 2.96 -18.39 9.23
CA SER A 316 4.35 -18.41 9.70
C SER A 316 4.58 -19.53 10.71
N LYS A 317 3.59 -19.85 11.56
CA LYS A 317 3.64 -20.98 12.50
C LYS A 317 2.34 -21.75 12.53
N CYS A 318 2.44 -23.06 12.60
CA CYS A 318 1.27 -23.94 12.65
C CYS A 318 1.48 -25.10 13.63
N SER A 319 0.37 -25.70 14.05
CA SER A 319 0.33 -26.90 14.89
C SER A 319 -0.37 -28.05 14.16
N GLY A 320 -0.04 -29.28 14.55
CA GLY A 320 -0.59 -30.49 13.96
C GLY A 320 0.31 -31.10 12.89
N ASN A 321 -0.06 -32.29 12.41
CA ASN A 321 0.76 -33.11 11.53
C ASN A 321 0.16 -33.17 10.11
N SER A 322 1.06 -33.31 9.12
CA SER A 322 0.72 -33.55 7.72
C SER A 322 -0.32 -32.56 7.15
N ASP A 323 -1.49 -33.03 6.71
CA ASP A 323 -2.50 -32.21 6.02
C ASP A 323 -3.51 -31.54 6.98
N ALA A 324 -3.50 -31.88 8.27
CA ALA A 324 -4.40 -31.34 9.29
C ALA A 324 -3.80 -30.15 10.06
N LYS A 325 -2.91 -29.38 9.42
CA LYS A 325 -2.20 -28.27 10.07
C LYS A 325 -3.12 -27.08 10.30
N THR A 326 -3.15 -26.62 11.54
CA THR A 326 -3.89 -25.42 11.94
C THR A 326 -2.93 -24.27 12.10
N CYS A 327 -3.23 -23.11 11.49
CA CYS A 327 -2.38 -21.95 11.64
C CYS A 327 -2.50 -21.35 13.05
N THR A 328 -1.36 -20.95 13.60
CA THR A 328 -1.26 -20.33 14.94
C THR A 328 -0.71 -18.91 14.86
N GLU A 329 0.09 -18.61 13.85
CA GLU A 329 0.66 -17.28 13.61
C GLU A 329 0.76 -17.02 12.11
N CYS A 330 0.38 -15.82 11.68
CA CYS A 330 0.43 -15.40 10.29
C CYS A 330 1.72 -14.63 9.99
N TYR A 331 2.12 -14.59 8.72
CA TYR A 331 3.14 -13.64 8.30
C TYR A 331 2.65 -12.20 8.47
N SER A 332 3.57 -11.25 8.58
CA SER A 332 3.25 -9.82 8.57
C SER A 332 2.41 -9.46 7.34
N GLY A 333 1.47 -8.52 7.51
CA GLY A 333 0.47 -8.17 6.48
C GLY A 333 -0.78 -9.05 6.49
N TYR A 334 -0.85 -10.03 7.39
CA TYR A 334 -2.00 -10.93 7.53
C TYR A 334 -2.44 -11.05 9.00
N TYR A 335 -3.74 -11.21 9.22
CA TYR A 335 -4.33 -11.59 10.51
C TYR A 335 -4.88 -13.01 10.47
N LEU A 336 -4.96 -13.64 11.65
CA LEU A 336 -5.56 -14.96 11.82
C LEU A 336 -7.07 -14.82 12.01
N ASP A 337 -7.85 -15.40 11.10
CA ASP A 337 -9.31 -15.38 11.19
C ASP A 337 -9.88 -16.46 12.11
N VAL A 338 -11.21 -16.46 12.26
CA VAL A 338 -11.93 -17.42 13.12
C VAL A 338 -11.76 -18.88 12.66
N GLY A 339 -11.54 -19.10 11.37
CA GLY A 339 -11.27 -20.41 10.76
C GLY A 339 -9.79 -20.83 10.84
N LYS A 340 -8.96 -20.06 11.54
CA LYS A 340 -7.51 -20.26 11.62
C LYS A 340 -6.81 -20.18 10.26
N ALA A 341 -7.36 -19.37 9.34
CA ALA A 341 -6.74 -19.02 8.08
C ALA A 341 -6.12 -17.61 8.17
N CYS A 342 -5.02 -17.41 7.46
CA CYS A 342 -4.36 -16.10 7.39
C CYS A 342 -4.94 -15.26 6.26
N LYS A 343 -5.54 -14.13 6.63
CA LYS A 343 -6.22 -13.18 5.74
C LYS A 343 -5.46 -11.88 5.69
N LYS A 344 -5.37 -11.24 4.53
CA LYS A 344 -4.64 -9.96 4.41
C LYS A 344 -5.28 -8.91 5.33
N CYS A 345 -4.49 -8.02 5.91
CA CYS A 345 -5.00 -6.95 6.77
C CYS A 345 -6.04 -6.04 6.09
N SER A 346 -6.06 -6.00 4.77
CA SER A 346 -7.04 -5.26 3.96
C SER A 346 -8.25 -6.09 3.52
N GLU A 347 -8.32 -7.38 3.86
CA GLU A 347 -9.39 -8.31 3.46
C GLU A 347 -10.36 -8.52 4.63
N THR A 348 -11.66 -8.50 4.34
CA THR A 348 -12.72 -8.85 5.31
C THR A 348 -12.93 -10.36 5.36
N SER A 349 -13.02 -10.93 6.55
CA SER A 349 -13.37 -12.34 6.78
C SER A 349 -14.41 -12.46 7.90
N GLY A 350 -15.64 -12.85 7.53
CA GLY A 350 -16.78 -12.87 8.44
C GLY A 350 -17.02 -11.51 9.09
N ASN A 351 -16.98 -11.46 10.41
CA ASN A 351 -17.15 -10.23 11.19
C ASN A 351 -15.87 -9.38 11.30
N ILE A 352 -14.70 -9.87 10.90
CA ILE A 352 -13.46 -9.08 10.93
C ILE A 352 -13.38 -8.25 9.65
N GLN A 353 -13.41 -6.92 9.78
CA GLN A 353 -13.32 -6.01 8.64
C GLN A 353 -11.86 -5.62 8.35
N GLY A 354 -11.44 -5.76 7.10
CA GLY A 354 -10.11 -5.34 6.68
C GLY A 354 -9.98 -3.81 6.62
N VAL A 355 -8.78 -3.29 6.85
CA VAL A 355 -8.45 -1.86 6.68
C VAL A 355 -7.63 -1.67 5.40
N PRO A 356 -8.11 -0.88 4.43
CA PRO A 356 -7.36 -0.60 3.20
C PRO A 356 -5.96 -0.06 3.48
N SER A 357 -4.99 -0.46 2.66
CA SER A 357 -3.58 -0.05 2.79
C SER A 357 -2.93 -0.39 4.14
N CYS A 358 -3.53 -1.27 4.93
CA CYS A 358 -2.95 -1.73 6.18
C CYS A 358 -1.90 -2.82 5.92
N MET A 359 -0.66 -2.56 6.33
CA MET A 359 0.50 -3.44 6.13
C MET A 359 0.80 -4.32 7.35
N SER A 360 0.21 -4.00 8.50
CA SER A 360 0.36 -4.76 9.73
C SER A 360 -0.81 -4.50 10.65
N CYS A 361 -1.39 -5.57 11.19
CA CYS A 361 -2.64 -5.47 11.92
C CYS A 361 -2.79 -6.56 12.98
N LYS A 362 -3.73 -6.34 13.90
CA LYS A 362 -4.23 -7.33 14.86
C LYS A 362 -5.73 -7.53 14.67
N ALA A 363 -6.16 -8.77 14.61
CA ALA A 363 -7.57 -9.10 14.60
C ALA A 363 -8.22 -8.83 15.97
N PRO A 364 -9.47 -8.35 16.01
CA PRO A 364 -10.23 -8.27 17.24
C PRO A 364 -10.50 -9.67 17.82
N SER A 365 -10.60 -9.77 19.14
CA SER A 365 -10.90 -11.03 19.83
C SER A 365 -12.37 -11.41 19.67
N SER A 366 -12.67 -12.41 18.82
CA SER A 366 -14.00 -13.01 18.65
C SER A 366 -15.15 -12.01 18.44
N PRO A 367 -15.12 -11.19 17.37
CA PRO A 367 -16.13 -10.16 17.16
C PRO A 367 -17.52 -10.75 16.87
N SER A 368 -18.52 -10.35 17.67
CA SER A 368 -19.93 -10.71 17.46
C SER A 368 -20.64 -9.83 16.41
N ALA A 369 -20.01 -8.73 16.01
CA ALA A 369 -20.49 -7.79 14.99
C ALA A 369 -19.33 -7.34 14.09
N PRO A 370 -19.59 -6.79 12.89
CA PRO A 370 -18.55 -6.26 12.01
C PRO A 370 -17.59 -5.31 12.76
N THR A 371 -16.34 -5.72 12.93
CA THR A 371 -15.32 -5.01 13.70
C THR A 371 -14.03 -4.95 12.89
N PRO A 372 -13.44 -3.76 12.68
CA PRO A 372 -12.21 -3.64 11.92
C PRO A 372 -11.01 -4.24 12.65
N VAL A 373 -10.02 -4.70 11.87
CA VAL A 373 -8.70 -4.98 12.40
C VAL A 373 -8.07 -3.70 12.96
N THR A 374 -7.31 -3.80 14.04
CA THR A 374 -6.46 -2.70 14.50
C THR A 374 -5.26 -2.61 13.56
N CYS A 375 -5.21 -1.56 12.74
CA CYS A 375 -4.07 -1.33 11.86
C CYS A 375 -2.93 -0.64 12.63
N TYR A 376 -1.72 -1.19 12.58
CA TYR A 376 -0.55 -0.62 13.24
C TYR A 376 0.35 0.15 12.30
N VAL A 377 0.38 -0.22 11.03
CA VAL A 377 1.22 0.39 10.01
C VAL A 377 0.41 0.47 8.72
N THR A 378 0.23 1.68 8.21
CA THR A 378 -0.33 1.92 6.89
C THR A 378 0.78 2.07 5.85
N GLN A 379 0.46 1.78 4.59
CA GLN A 379 1.35 2.12 3.48
C GLN A 379 1.44 3.65 3.40
N GLN A 380 2.57 4.22 3.80
CA GLN A 380 2.85 5.62 3.51
C GLN A 380 2.75 5.80 2.00
N ARG A 381 1.86 6.70 1.54
CA ARG A 381 1.99 7.22 0.19
C ARG A 381 3.39 7.83 0.14
N THR A 382 4.22 7.32 -0.75
CA THR A 382 5.48 7.96 -1.11
C THR A 382 5.13 9.31 -1.72
N ASP A 383 4.96 10.33 -0.89
CA ASP A 383 5.06 11.71 -1.33
C ASP A 383 6.56 11.92 -1.60
N ASP A 384 6.90 12.09 -2.87
CA ASP A 384 8.23 12.36 -3.35
C ASP A 384 8.95 13.38 -2.46
N GLY A 385 10.14 13.01 -2.01
CA GLY A 385 10.85 13.65 -0.90
C GLY A 385 10.87 15.19 -0.96
N THR A 386 10.19 15.81 -0.01
CA THR A 386 10.56 17.13 0.53
C THR A 386 10.17 17.15 2.00
N GLY A 387 11.18 17.15 2.87
CA GLY A 387 10.99 17.16 4.31
C GLY A 387 10.22 18.38 4.80
N GLY A 388 9.17 18.13 5.58
CA GLY A 388 8.38 19.15 6.26
C GLY A 388 7.34 18.51 7.17
N SER A 389 7.64 18.41 8.45
CA SER A 389 6.68 18.01 9.48
C SER A 389 5.46 18.92 9.44
N THR A 390 4.28 18.38 9.12
CA THR A 390 3.00 18.86 9.62
C THR A 390 2.03 17.69 9.73
N ASN A 391 1.27 17.64 10.83
CA ASN A 391 0.13 16.75 11.00
C ASN A 391 -0.82 16.91 9.80
N ARG A 392 -1.02 15.85 9.02
CA ARG A 392 -2.08 15.80 8.02
C ARG A 392 -2.94 14.58 8.24
N SER A 393 -4.10 14.84 8.85
CA SER A 393 -5.30 14.04 8.66
C SER A 393 -5.56 13.92 7.15
N GLY A 394 -5.78 12.69 6.70
CA GLY A 394 -5.99 12.38 5.29
C GLY A 394 -7.17 13.16 4.70
N LEU A 395 -6.89 13.87 3.61
CA LEU A 395 -7.90 14.40 2.70
C LEU A 395 -7.60 13.89 1.29
N SER A 396 -8.67 13.47 0.62
CA SER A 396 -8.69 13.02 -0.76
C SER A 396 -8.09 14.08 -1.70
N THR A 397 -7.25 13.62 -2.63
CA THR A 397 -6.41 14.41 -3.54
C THR A 397 -7.19 15.23 -4.59
N GLY A 398 -8.47 15.52 -4.38
CA GLY A 398 -9.38 16.15 -5.36
C GLY A 398 -9.48 17.68 -5.29
N ALA A 399 -8.85 18.37 -4.34
CA ALA A 399 -9.08 19.82 -4.12
C ALA A 399 -7.91 20.76 -4.51
N ILE A 400 -6.75 20.25 -4.94
CA ILE A 400 -5.52 21.07 -5.08
C ILE A 400 -5.17 21.39 -6.56
N ALA A 401 -6.11 21.23 -7.50
CA ALA A 401 -5.92 21.62 -8.91
C ALA A 401 -6.63 22.93 -9.33
N GLY A 402 -7.26 23.66 -8.40
CA GLY A 402 -8.07 24.85 -8.74
C GLY A 402 -7.36 26.21 -8.58
N ILE A 403 -6.30 26.29 -7.77
CA ILE A 403 -5.76 27.59 -7.32
C ILE A 403 -4.69 28.15 -8.28
N ALA A 404 -4.01 27.29 -9.06
CA ALA A 404 -2.96 27.74 -9.98
C ALA A 404 -3.50 28.47 -11.23
N VAL A 405 -4.72 28.16 -11.67
CA VAL A 405 -5.30 28.74 -12.90
C VAL A 405 -5.88 30.14 -12.65
N ALA A 406 -6.44 30.38 -11.46
CA ALA A 406 -7.00 31.68 -11.10
C ALA A 406 -5.94 32.79 -11.03
N VAL A 407 -4.74 32.48 -10.51
CA VAL A 407 -3.64 33.47 -10.42
C VAL A 407 -3.11 33.84 -11.80
N VAL A 408 -2.98 32.89 -12.72
CA VAL A 408 -2.54 33.17 -14.10
C VAL A 408 -3.55 34.02 -14.87
N ILE A 409 -4.86 33.78 -14.68
CA ILE A 409 -5.91 34.60 -15.31
C ILE A 409 -5.91 36.02 -14.75
N VAL A 410 -5.75 36.18 -13.43
CA VAL A 410 -5.72 37.50 -12.78
C VAL A 410 -4.46 38.29 -13.18
N VAL A 411 -3.30 37.65 -13.19
CA VAL A 411 -2.03 38.30 -13.61
C VAL A 411 -2.04 38.58 -15.12
N GLY A 412 -2.51 37.65 -15.94
CA GLY A 412 -2.65 37.83 -17.39
C GLY A 412 -3.65 38.94 -17.76
N GLY A 413 -4.78 39.02 -17.03
CA GLY A 413 -5.78 40.08 -17.18
C GLY A 413 -5.25 41.46 -16.76
N LEU A 414 -4.50 41.53 -15.66
CA LEU A 414 -3.87 42.78 -15.20
C LEU A 414 -2.81 43.28 -16.19
N VAL A 415 -1.96 42.39 -16.71
CA VAL A 415 -0.94 42.77 -17.71
C VAL A 415 -1.59 43.18 -19.04
N GLY A 416 -2.64 42.49 -19.48
CA GLY A 416 -3.41 42.86 -20.67
C GLY A 416 -4.10 44.23 -20.53
N PHE A 417 -4.71 44.49 -19.37
CA PHE A 417 -5.34 45.77 -19.08
C PHE A 417 -4.33 46.92 -18.98
N LEU A 418 -3.16 46.69 -18.37
CA LEU A 418 -2.09 47.68 -18.31
C LEU A 418 -1.49 47.98 -19.69
N CYS A 419 -1.27 46.98 -20.54
CA CYS A 419 -0.83 47.18 -21.91
C CYS A 419 -1.87 47.97 -22.73
N TRP A 420 -3.16 47.64 -22.61
CA TRP A 420 -4.23 48.41 -23.26
C TRP A 420 -4.31 49.85 -22.74
N TRP A 421 -4.21 50.05 -21.42
CA TRP A 421 -4.26 51.37 -20.81
C TRP A 421 -3.09 52.26 -21.23
N PHE A 422 -1.86 51.74 -21.26
CA PHE A 422 -0.70 52.54 -21.66
C PHE A 422 -0.59 52.75 -23.18
N LEU A 423 -1.03 51.80 -24.00
CA LEU A 423 -0.94 51.93 -25.47
C LEU A 423 -2.13 52.68 -26.08
N CYS A 424 -3.34 52.56 -25.51
CA CYS A 424 -4.54 53.18 -26.09
C CYS A 424 -4.95 54.49 -25.41
N ARG A 425 -4.48 54.81 -24.20
CA ARG A 425 -4.78 56.09 -23.54
C ARG A 425 -3.80 57.21 -23.87
N GLY A 426 -2.70 56.91 -24.57
CA GLY A 426 -1.72 57.90 -25.05
C GLY A 426 -2.09 58.60 -26.37
N LYS A 427 -3.32 58.43 -26.86
CA LYS A 427 -3.80 59.13 -28.06
C LYS A 427 -5.24 59.60 -27.89
N ALA A 428 -5.42 60.48 -26.90
CA ALA A 428 -6.52 61.45 -26.85
C ALA A 428 -5.91 62.84 -26.69
#